data_AF-A0A0P9FXP0-F1
#
_entry.id   AF-A0A0P9FXP0-F1
#
_cell.length_a   1.000
_cell.length_b   1.000
_cell.length_c   1.000
_cell.angle_alpha   90.00
_cell.angle_beta   90.00
_cell.angle_gamma   90.00
#
_symmetry.space_group_name_H-M   'P 1'
#
loop_
_entity.id
_entity.type
_entity.pdbx_description
1 polymer ?
#
loop_
_entity_poly.entity_id
_entity_poly.type
_entity_poly.pdbx_seq_one_letter_code
_entity_poly.pdbx_strand_id
1 'polypeptide(L)'
;MVDLTQYHLALLALGLTAMLMIVQLLIADVLAIVKKHPPGFPVEHNHANLLFRANRTHLNINESIAIFILSIAFAIAMNANSNVVNGAAFSYFRPVYTLLLLKFKIIA
;
A
#
# COMPACT_ATOMS: atom_id res chain seq x y z
N MET A 1 -6.66 23.46 19.50
CA MET A 1 -5.58 22.63 18.91
C MET A 1 -6.17 21.26 18.59
N VAL A 2 -5.81 20.66 17.46
CA VAL A 2 -6.23 19.28 17.14
C VAL A 2 -5.43 18.32 18.01
N ASP A 3 -6.12 17.45 18.74
CA ASP A 3 -5.48 16.40 19.54
C ASP A 3 -5.22 15.17 18.67
N LEU A 4 -3.97 14.96 18.28
CA LEU A 4 -3.56 13.87 17.41
C LEU A 4 -3.65 12.49 18.09
N THR A 5 -3.69 12.43 19.42
CA THR A 5 -3.74 11.15 20.15
C THR A 5 -5.02 10.37 19.84
N GLN A 6 -6.10 11.09 19.53
CA GLN A 6 -7.38 10.48 19.13
C GLN A 6 -7.29 9.76 17.78
N TYR A 7 -6.34 10.13 16.90
CA TYR A 7 -6.16 9.55 15.56
C TYR A 7 -5.01 8.54 15.49
N HIS A 8 -4.51 8.06 16.63
CA HIS A 8 -3.34 7.17 16.69
C HIS A 8 -3.46 5.93 15.81
N LEU A 9 -4.66 5.33 15.70
CA LEU A 9 -4.90 4.18 14.83
C LEU A 9 -4.83 4.55 13.35
N ALA A 10 -5.37 5.70 12.94
CA ALA A 10 -5.26 6.18 11.57
C ALA A 10 -3.81 6.48 11.18
N LEU A 11 -3.04 7.10 12.09
CA LEU A 11 -1.62 7.37 11.91
C LEU A 11 -0.79 6.07 11.84
N LEU A 12 -1.12 5.09 12.68
CA LEU A 12 -0.51 3.76 12.63
C LEU A 12 -0.79 3.07 11.29
N ALA A 13 -2.05 3.08 10.82
CA ALA A 13 -2.43 2.50 9.54
C ALA A 13 -1.69 3.17 8.36
N LEU A 14 -1.48 4.50 8.43
CA LEU A 14 -0.68 5.24 7.45
C LEU A 14 0.78 4.79 7.45
N GLY A 15 1.40 4.69 8.64
CA GLY A 15 2.77 4.20 8.78
C GLY A 15 2.96 2.76 8.31
N LEU A 16 2.03 1.87 8.66
CA LEU A 16 2.05 0.47 8.21
C LEU A 16 1.86 0.36 6.69
N THR A 17 0.99 1.18 6.10
CA THR A 17 0.82 1.23 4.64
C THR A 17 2.10 1.68 3.95
N ALA A 18 2.77 2.72 4.46
CA ALA A 18 4.04 3.18 3.91
C ALA A 18 5.13 2.10 3.98
N MET A 19 5.25 1.42 5.12
CA MET A 19 6.18 0.30 5.29
C MET A 19 5.88 -0.84 4.30
N LEU A 20 4.61 -1.20 4.11
CA LEU A 20 4.20 -2.21 3.13
C LEU A 20 4.55 -1.81 1.69
N MET A 21 4.37 -0.55 1.33
CA MET A 21 4.74 -0.06 -0.01
C MET A 21 6.25 -0.17 -0.25
N ILE A 22 7.08 0.14 0.75
CA ILE A 22 8.54 -0.03 0.68
C ILE A 22 8.89 -1.49 0.45
N VAL A 23 8.29 -2.40 1.23
CA VAL A 23 8.53 -3.85 1.08
C VAL A 23 8.14 -4.33 -0.33
N GLN A 24 6.98 -3.91 -0.84
CA GLN A 24 6.53 -4.29 -2.18
C GLN A 24 7.43 -3.75 -3.29
N LEU A 25 7.92 -2.51 -3.14
CA LEU A 25 8.86 -1.91 -4.07
C LEU A 25 10.17 -2.70 -4.10
N LEU A 26 10.76 -2.99 -2.93
CA LEU A 26 11.98 -3.77 -2.82
C LEU A 26 11.82 -5.17 -3.45
N ILE A 27 10.69 -5.84 -3.23
CA ILE A 27 10.45 -7.15 -3.86
C ILE A 27 10.35 -7.02 -5.38
N ALA A 28 9.64 -6.00 -5.90
CA ALA A 28 9.54 -5.77 -7.34
C ALA A 28 10.92 -5.50 -7.96
N ASP A 29 11.76 -4.70 -7.31
CA ASP A 29 13.12 -4.37 -7.76
C ASP A 29 14.03 -5.61 -7.76
N VAL A 30 14.03 -6.39 -6.68
CA VAL A 30 14.79 -7.64 -6.60
C VAL A 30 14.37 -8.60 -7.72
N LEU A 31 13.06 -8.77 -7.96
CA LEU A 31 12.56 -9.63 -9.03
C LEU A 31 12.94 -9.10 -10.42
N ALA A 32 12.97 -7.78 -10.62
CA ALA A 32 13.38 -7.18 -11.89
C ALA A 32 14.86 -7.47 -12.17
N ILE A 33 15.72 -7.31 -11.16
CA ILE A 33 17.16 -7.61 -11.24
C ILE A 33 17.39 -9.09 -11.53
N VAL A 34 16.75 -9.98 -10.78
CA VAL A 34 16.90 -11.44 -10.96
C VAL A 34 16.46 -11.89 -12.35
N LYS A 35 15.40 -11.29 -12.89
CA LYS A 35 14.90 -11.60 -14.24
C LYS A 35 15.64 -10.85 -15.36
N LYS A 36 16.65 -10.04 -15.03
CA LYS A 36 17.37 -9.17 -15.98
C LYS A 36 16.40 -8.31 -16.80
N HIS A 37 15.33 -7.85 -16.17
CA HIS A 37 14.33 -7.01 -16.82
C HIS A 37 14.98 -5.67 -17.19
N PRO A 38 14.97 -5.28 -18.48
CA PRO A 38 15.61 -4.05 -18.88
C PRO A 38 14.90 -2.84 -18.26
N PRO A 39 15.64 -1.90 -17.65
CA PRO A 39 15.04 -0.76 -16.95
C PRO A 39 14.25 0.11 -17.93
N GLY A 40 13.11 0.64 -17.48
CA GLY A 40 12.23 1.48 -18.30
C GLY A 40 11.35 0.71 -19.30
N PHE A 41 11.54 -0.59 -19.46
CA PHE A 41 10.64 -1.40 -20.29
C PHE A 41 9.38 -1.81 -19.52
N PRO A 42 8.21 -1.86 -20.18
CA PRO A 42 7.00 -2.36 -19.56
C PRO A 42 7.14 -3.85 -19.19
N VAL A 43 6.64 -4.23 -18.03
CA VAL A 43 6.56 -5.64 -17.63
C VAL A 43 5.45 -6.32 -18.43
N GLU A 44 5.77 -7.44 -19.08
CA GLU A 44 4.83 -8.23 -19.86
C GLU A 44 3.60 -8.64 -19.03
N HIS A 45 2.40 -8.56 -19.64
CA HIS A 45 1.14 -8.88 -18.98
C HIS A 45 0.92 -10.39 -18.87
N ASN A 46 1.57 -10.99 -17.86
CA ASN A 46 1.46 -12.43 -17.61
C ASN A 46 1.22 -12.69 -16.12
N HIS A 47 0.02 -13.18 -15.79
CA HIS A 47 -0.37 -13.51 -14.40
C HIS A 47 0.44 -14.65 -13.78
N ALA A 48 1.07 -15.52 -14.58
CA ALA A 48 2.01 -16.53 -14.08
C ALA A 48 3.38 -15.92 -13.73
N ASN A 49 3.70 -14.72 -14.23
CA ASN A 49 4.97 -14.06 -13.98
C ASN A 49 4.95 -13.34 -12.61
N LEU A 50 5.79 -13.81 -11.69
CA LEU A 50 5.97 -13.19 -10.37
C LEU A 50 6.35 -11.70 -10.42
N LEU A 51 7.18 -11.28 -11.39
CA LEU A 51 7.54 -9.87 -11.56
C LEU A 51 6.32 -9.02 -11.93
N PHE A 52 5.46 -9.53 -12.82
CA PHE A 52 4.22 -8.86 -13.17
C PHE A 52 3.28 -8.74 -11.96
N ARG A 53 3.13 -9.81 -11.17
CA ARG A 53 2.31 -9.81 -9.95
C ARG A 53 2.84 -8.82 -8.91
N ALA A 54 4.14 -8.81 -8.64
CA ALA A 54 4.77 -7.89 -7.70
C ALA A 54 4.60 -6.43 -8.15
N ASN A 55 4.93 -6.13 -9.41
CA ASN A 55 4.79 -4.79 -9.98
C ASN A 55 3.33 -4.30 -9.91
N ARG A 56 2.36 -5.14 -10.26
CA ARG A 56 0.93 -4.79 -10.15
C ARG A 56 0.46 -4.61 -8.71
N THR A 57 1.06 -5.30 -7.74
CA THR A 57 0.70 -5.10 -6.33
C THR A 57 1.09 -3.71 -5.87
N HIS A 58 2.32 -3.30 -6.18
CA HIS A 58 2.83 -1.97 -5.85
C HIS A 58 2.04 -0.86 -6.56
N LEU A 59 1.82 -1.00 -7.88
CA LEU A 59 1.08 -0.01 -8.68
C LEU A 59 -0.36 0.18 -8.19
N ASN A 60 -1.06 -0.90 -7.84
CA ASN A 60 -2.44 -0.82 -7.34
C ASN A 60 -2.55 0.04 -6.07
N ILE A 61 -1.57 -0.03 -5.16
CA ILE A 61 -1.58 0.80 -3.95
C ILE A 61 -1.18 2.24 -4.31
N ASN A 62 -0.23 2.41 -5.23
CA ASN A 62 0.20 3.72 -5.70
C ASN A 62 -0.94 4.53 -6.36
N GLU A 63 -1.91 3.86 -7.01
CA GLU A 63 -3.10 4.49 -7.58
C GLU A 63 -4.04 5.10 -6.53
N SER A 64 -4.05 4.58 -5.30
CA SER A 64 -5.01 4.98 -4.26
C SER A 64 -4.38 5.67 -3.05
N ILE A 65 -3.06 5.59 -2.86
CA ILE A 65 -2.37 6.10 -1.67
C ILE A 65 -2.53 7.61 -1.48
N ALA A 66 -2.50 8.38 -2.57
CA ALA A 66 -2.67 9.83 -2.51
C ALA A 66 -4.07 10.21 -2.01
N ILE A 67 -5.10 9.50 -2.49
CA ILE A 67 -6.49 9.70 -2.05
C ILE A 67 -6.60 9.38 -0.55
N PHE A 68 -5.97 8.29 -0.10
CA PHE A 68 -5.97 7.91 1.31
C PHE A 68 -5.31 8.98 2.19
N ILE A 69 -4.10 9.43 1.84
CA ILE A 69 -3.36 10.45 2.61
C ILE A 69 -4.15 11.76 2.68
N LEU A 70 -4.66 12.25 1.54
CA LEU A 70 -5.44 13.49 1.50
C LEU A 70 -6.72 13.38 2.34
N SER A 71 -7.39 12.23 2.29
CA SER A 71 -8.61 11.99 3.06
C SER A 71 -8.36 12.00 4.57
N ILE A 72 -7.30 11.34 5.04
CA ILE A 72 -6.91 11.34 6.47
C ILE A 72 -6.47 12.73 6.91
N ALA A 73 -5.63 13.41 6.12
CA ALA A 73 -5.17 14.76 6.44
C ALA A 73 -6.34 15.75 6.53
N PHE A 74 -7.27 15.71 5.58
CA PHE A 74 -8.48 16.53 5.60
C PHE A 74 -9.36 16.23 6.82
N ALA A 75 -9.60 14.94 7.12
CA ALA A 75 -10.44 14.56 8.26
C ALA A 75 -9.85 15.01 9.61
N ILE A 76 -8.53 14.88 9.79
CA ILE A 76 -7.83 15.36 11.00
C ILE A 76 -7.88 16.90 11.07
N ALA A 77 -7.65 17.59 9.95
CA ALA A 77 -7.72 19.05 9.90
C ALA A 77 -9.11 19.59 10.26
N MET A 78 -10.17 18.87 9.87
CA MET A 78 -11.55 19.21 10.19
C MET A 78 -12.01 18.74 11.58
N ASN A 79 -11.13 18.12 12.37
CA ASN A 79 -11.47 17.56 13.68
C ASN A 79 -12.66 16.57 13.61
N ALA A 80 -12.69 15.77 12.54
CA ALA A 80 -13.74 14.79 12.28
C ALA A 80 -13.73 13.69 13.35
N ASN A 81 -14.88 13.02 13.56
CA ASN A 81 -15.02 11.96 14.56
C ASN A 81 -13.89 10.90 14.45
N SER A 82 -13.07 10.82 15.50
CA SER A 82 -11.87 9.99 15.53
C SER A 82 -12.15 8.50 15.37
N ASN A 83 -13.28 7.99 15.89
CA ASN A 83 -13.67 6.59 15.73
C ASN A 83 -13.93 6.25 14.26
N VAL A 84 -14.56 7.17 13.52
CA VAL A 84 -14.83 6.99 12.08
C VAL A 84 -13.54 7.04 11.28
N VAL A 85 -12.67 8.01 11.56
CA VAL A 85 -11.38 8.15 10.85
C VAL A 85 -10.46 6.95 11.09
N ASN A 86 -10.36 6.50 12.34
CA ASN A 86 -9.58 5.32 12.73
C ASN A 86 -10.13 4.04 12.08
N GLY A 87 -11.44 3.85 12.12
CA GLY A 87 -12.11 2.71 11.48
C GLY A 87 -11.91 2.70 9.96
N ALA A 88 -12.09 3.86 9.31
CA ALA A 88 -11.87 4.02 7.88
C ALA A 88 -10.42 3.74 7.49
N ALA A 89 -9.45 4.23 8.25
CA ALA A 89 -8.03 3.99 7.98
C ALA A 89 -7.65 2.50 8.06
N PHE A 90 -8.14 1.78 9.07
CA PHE A 90 -7.92 0.34 9.16
C PHE A 90 -8.66 -0.45 8.08
N SER A 91 -9.83 0.02 7.66
CA SER A 91 -10.57 -0.59 6.54
C SER A 91 -9.80 -0.48 5.23
N TYR A 92 -9.08 0.62 5.01
CA TYR A 92 -8.18 0.79 3.87
C TYR A 92 -6.92 -0.08 3.99
N PHE A 93 -6.33 -0.18 5.19
CA PHE A 93 -5.12 -0.98 5.40
C PHE A 93 -5.36 -2.49 5.18
N ARG A 94 -6.54 -3.02 5.53
CA ARG A 94 -6.86 -4.45 5.42
C ARG A 94 -6.65 -5.03 4.01
N PRO A 95 -7.21 -4.47 2.91
CA PRO A 95 -6.95 -4.98 1.57
C PRO A 95 -5.49 -4.82 1.14
N VAL A 96 -4.79 -3.78 1.60
CA VAL A 96 -3.35 -3.57 1.33
C VAL A 96 -2.52 -4.72 1.90
N TYR A 97 -2.79 -5.12 3.14
CA TYR A 97 -2.17 -6.28 3.78
C TYR A 97 -2.51 -7.60 3.05
N THR A 98 -3.78 -7.78 2.69
CA THR A 98 -4.23 -8.98 1.96
C THR A 98 -3.63 -9.07 0.56
N LEU A 99 -3.41 -7.95 -0.13
CA LEU A 99 -2.77 -7.92 -1.45
C LEU A 99 -1.30 -8.35 -1.40
N LEU A 100 -0.59 -8.03 -0.32
CA LEU A 100 0.74 -8.61 -0.06
C LEU A 100 0.61 -10.14 -0.01
N LEU A 101 -0.27 -10.69 0.84
CA LEU A 101 -0.37 -12.14 1.04
C LEU A 101 -0.88 -12.92 -0.19
N LEU A 102 -1.89 -12.40 -0.90
CA LEU A 102 -2.51 -13.10 -2.03
C LEU A 102 -1.64 -13.05 -3.30
N LYS A 103 -0.95 -11.94 -3.56
CA LYS A 103 -0.09 -11.81 -4.75
C LYS A 103 1.32 -12.36 -4.54
N PHE A 104 1.73 -12.59 -3.28
CA PHE A 104 2.95 -13.32 -2.90
C PHE A 104 2.71 -14.77 -2.47
N LYS A 105 1.57 -15.40 -2.82
CA LYS A 105 1.46 -16.88 -2.80
C LYS A 105 2.51 -17.45 -3.76
N ILE A 106 3.68 -17.64 -3.17
CA ILE A 106 4.90 -18.35 -3.53
C ILE A 106 4.68 -19.72 -2.88
N ILE A 107 4.75 -20.79 -3.67
CA ILE A 107 4.56 -22.21 -3.30
C ILE A 107 3.10 -22.65 -3.13
N ALA A 108 2.50 -23.03 -4.26
CA ALA A 108 1.83 -24.33 -4.44
C ALA A 108 1.88 -24.66 -5.94
#